data_AF-A0A919E3F0-F1
#
_entry.id   AF-A0A919E3F0-F1
#
_cell.length_a   1.000
_cell.length_b   1.000
_cell.length_c   1.000
_cell.angle_alpha   90.00
_cell.angle_beta   90.00
_cell.angle_gamma   90.00
#
_symmetry.space_group_name_H-M   'P 1'
#
loop_
_entity.id
_entity.type
_entity.pdbx_description
1 polymer ?
#
loop_
_entity_poly.entity_id
_entity_poly.type
_entity_poly.pdbx_seq_one_letter_code
_entity_poly.pdbx_strand_id
1 'polypeptide(L)' 'MHYPPKVAVSKLVNSLKDVSARRIRQEFTGQINRAIMHGHLWSPSYFSASCGGAPLAIVRQYIEQQTRPL' A
#
# COMPACT_ATOMS: atom_id res chain seq x y z
N MET A 1 2.80 3.26 9.96
CA MET A 1 2.15 3.51 8.66
C MET A 1 0.67 3.63 8.90
N HIS A 2 0.09 4.80 8.72
CA HIS A 2 -1.35 5.02 8.87
C HIS A 2 -1.93 5.21 7.46
N TYR A 3 -2.81 4.31 7.03
CA TYR A 3 -3.41 4.36 5.71
C TYR A 3 -4.92 4.54 5.85
N PRO A 4 -5.54 5.50 5.14
CA PRO A 4 -6.96 5.73 5.27
C PRO A 4 -7.75 4.49 4.82
N PRO A 5 -8.69 3.98 5.64
CA PRO A 5 -9.40 2.72 5.35
C PRO A 5 -10.27 2.80 4.09
N LYS A 6 -10.59 4.01 3.60
CA LYS A 6 -11.36 4.22 2.37
C LYS A 6 -10.57 3.94 1.09
N VAL A 7 -9.25 3.92 1.15
CA VAL A 7 -8.44 3.73 -0.05
C VAL A 7 -8.15 2.23 -0.20
N ALA A 8 -8.31 1.71 -1.42
CA ALA A 8 -8.04 0.30 -1.68
C ALA A 8 -6.52 0.04 -1.70
N VAL A 9 -6.07 -0.97 -0.95
CA VAL A 9 -4.65 -1.37 -0.89
C VAL A 9 -4.06 -1.62 -2.28
N SER A 10 -4.84 -2.19 -3.19
CA SER A 10 -4.45 -2.40 -4.59
C SER A 10 -4.06 -1.10 -5.30
N LYS A 11 -4.80 -0.01 -5.10
CA LYS A 11 -4.51 1.30 -5.70
C LYS A 11 -3.20 1.87 -5.16
N LEU A 12 -2.96 1.73 -3.86
CA LEU A 12 -1.69 2.17 -3.25
C LEU A 12 -0.52 1.39 -3.83
N VAL A 13 -0.60 0.06 -3.83
CA VAL A 13 0.50 -0.80 -4.28
C VAL A 13 0.80 -0.55 -5.76
N ASN A 14 -0.23 -0.42 -6.60
CA ASN A 14 -0.04 -0.09 -8.01
C ASN A 14 0.66 1.27 -8.19
N SER A 15 0.18 2.30 -7.50
CA SER A 15 0.81 3.63 -7.56
C SER A 15 2.27 3.61 -7.12
N LEU A 16 2.60 2.90 -6.03
CA LEU A 16 3.96 2.78 -5.55
C LEU A 16 4.86 2.04 -6.55
N LYS A 17 4.39 0.93 -7.11
CA LYS A 17 5.14 0.14 -8.11
C LYS A 17 5.34 0.94 -9.39
N ASP A 18 4.33 1.69 -9.84
CA ASP A 18 4.41 2.49 -11.06
C ASP A 18 5.35 3.68 -10.91
N VAL A 19 5.20 4.45 -9.82
CA VAL A 19 6.03 5.64 -9.57
C VAL A 19 7.48 5.24 -9.34
N SER A 20 7.74 4.21 -8.54
CA SER A 20 9.11 3.70 -8.32
C SER A 20 9.72 3.18 -9.61
N ALA A 21 8.98 2.41 -10.41
CA ALA A 21 9.47 1.91 -11.68
C ALA A 21 9.80 3.04 -12.66
N ARG A 22 8.96 4.08 -12.73
CA ARG A 22 9.23 5.26 -13.56
C ARG A 22 10.49 5.98 -13.09
N ARG A 23 10.64 6.21 -11.79
CA ARG A 23 11.76 6.95 -11.21
C ARG A 23 13.09 6.22 -11.38
N ILE A 24 13.12 4.92 -11.09
CA ILE A 24 14.27 4.05 -11.30
C ILE A 24 14.69 4.07 -12.79
N ARG A 25 13.74 4.00 -13.72
CA ARG A 25 14.04 4.13 -15.16
C ARG A 25 14.64 5.47 -15.54
N GLN A 26 14.28 6.55 -14.86
CA GLN A 26 14.82 7.89 -15.12
C GLN A 26 16.23 8.04 -14.54
N GLU A 27 16.42 7.66 -13.27
CA GLU A 27 17.68 7.82 -12.53
C GLU A 27 18.81 6.94 -13.09
N PHE A 28 18.50 5.74 -13.58
CA PHE A 28 19.49 4.77 -14.08
C PHE A 28 19.37 4.54 -15.60
N THR A 29 19.00 5.60 -16.33
CA THR A 29 18.92 5.57 -17.80
C THR A 29 20.25 5.11 -18.40
N GLY A 30 20.22 4.05 -19.21
CA GLY A 30 21.42 3.48 -19.85
C GLY A 30 22.15 2.40 -19.05
N GLN A 31 21.88 2.28 -17.74
CA GLN A 31 22.42 1.21 -16.89
C GLN A 31 21.43 0.06 -16.69
N ILE A 32 20.13 0.36 -16.76
CA ILE A 32 19.08 -0.66 -16.69
C ILE A 32 18.95 -1.35 -18.06
N ASN A 33 19.35 -2.61 -18.12
CA ASN A 33 19.14 -3.45 -19.28
C ASN A 33 17.66 -3.85 -19.42
N ARG A 34 16.93 -3.14 -20.28
CA ARG A 34 15.51 -3.40 -20.57
C ARG A 34 15.24 -4.81 -21.09
N ALA A 35 16.21 -5.43 -21.78
CA ALA A 35 16.07 -6.77 -22.32
C ALA A 35 16.11 -7.83 -21.21
N ILE A 36 16.99 -7.65 -20.22
CA ILE A 36 17.07 -8.55 -19.05
C ILE A 36 15.82 -8.41 -18.16
N MET A 37 15.32 -7.18 -18.01
CA MET A 37 14.14 -6.91 -17.19
C MET A 37 12.81 -7.27 -17.89
N HIS A 38 12.84 -7.76 -19.14
CA HIS A 38 11.65 -8.02 -19.97
C HIS A 38 10.61 -6.88 -19.94
N GLY A 39 11.07 -5.63 -19.84
CA GLY A 39 10.20 -4.44 -19.75
C GLY A 39 9.54 -4.16 -18.40
N HIS A 40 9.67 -5.03 -17.39
CA HIS A 40 9.02 -4.88 -16.07
C HIS A 40 10.04 -4.85 -14.92
N LEU A 41 9.96 -3.82 -14.07
CA LEU A 41 10.81 -3.72 -12.87
C LEU A 41 10.26 -4.49 -11.67
N TRP A 42 8.95 -4.69 -11.62
CA TRP A 42 8.28 -5.38 -10.54
C TRP A 42 7.43 -6.52 -11.09
N SER A 43 7.36 -7.63 -10.35
CA SER A 43 6.35 -8.67 -10.60
C SER A 43 4.95 -8.07 -10.56
N PRO A 44 3.98 -8.52 -11.38
CA PRO A 44 2.59 -8.07 -11.28
C PRO A 44 1.99 -8.31 -9.88
N SER A 45 2.42 -9.36 -9.20
CA SER A 45 1.91 -9.78 -7.89
C SER A 45 2.32 -8.84 -6.75
N TYR A 46 1.52 -8.85 -5.68
CA TYR A 46 1.86 -8.20 -4.41
C TYR A 46 1.23 -8.97 -3.24
N PHE A 47 1.79 -8.78 -2.05
CA PHE A 47 1.27 -9.35 -0.80
C PHE A 47 0.97 -8.22 0.19
N SER A 48 -0.13 -8.34 0.92
CA SER A 48 -0.53 -7.39 1.97
C SER A 48 -1.12 -8.16 3.14
N ALA A 49 -0.65 -7.87 4.35
CA ALA A 49 -1.16 -8.41 5.60
C ALA A 49 -1.43 -7.26 6.58
N SER A 50 -2.47 -7.41 7.40
CA SER A 50 -2.71 -6.50 8.51
C SER A 50 -1.72 -6.77 9.63
N CYS A 51 -1.07 -5.72 10.12
CA CYS A 51 -0.19 -5.78 11.28
C CYS A 51 -0.75 -4.84 12.34
N GLY A 52 -1.09 -5.40 13.50
CA GLY A 52 -1.72 -4.66 14.61
C GLY A 52 -3.18 -5.03 14.81
N GLY A 53 -3.49 -5.60 15.98
CA GLY A 53 -4.86 -5.79 16.43
C GLY A 53 -5.40 -4.51 17.06
N ALA A 54 -6.68 -4.22 16.92
CA ALA A 54 -7.34 -3.24 17.77
C ALA A 54 -7.38 -3.83 19.20
N PRO A 55 -6.76 -3.19 20.20
CA PRO A 55 -6.92 -3.64 21.58
C PRO A 55 -8.39 -3.66 21.93
N LEU A 56 -8.87 -4.72 22.61
CA LEU A 56 -10.26 -4.83 23.08
C LEU A 56 -10.72 -3.57 23.85
N ALA A 57 -9.79 -2.90 24.52
CA ALA A 57 -10.00 -1.61 25.18
C ALA A 57 -10.46 -0.49 24.23
N ILE A 58 -9.89 -0.41 23.01
CA ILE A 58 -10.28 0.60 22.01
C ILE A 58 -11.68 0.31 21.47
N VAL A 59 -12.02 -0.96 21.26
CA VAL A 59 -13.37 -1.35 20.80
C VAL A 59 -14.41 -1.03 21.89
N ARG A 60 -14.10 -1.33 23.16
CA ARG A 60 -14.96 -1.00 24.30
C ARG A 60 -15.19 0.51 24.40
N GLN A 61 -14.12 1.30 24.36
CA GLN A 61 -14.19 2.75 24.42
C GLN A 61 -15.00 3.33 23.26
N TYR A 62 -14.84 2.79 22.05
CA TYR A 62 -15.63 3.20 20.89
C TYR A 62 -17.14 2.98 21.10
N ILE A 63 -17.53 1.82 21.64
CA ILE A 63 -18.94 1.50 21.92
C ILE A 63 -19.50 2.41 23.02
N GLU A 64 -18.76 2.64 24.10
CA GLU A 64 -19.18 3.50 25.22
C GLU A 64 -19.35 4.97 24.82
N GLN A 65 -18.52 5.45 23.87
CA GLN A 65 -18.58 6.82 23.36
C GLN A 65 -19.61 7.01 22.24
N GLN A 66 -20.24 5.94 21.75
CA GLN A 66 -21.22 6.05 20.68
C GLN A 66 -22.56 6.51 21.26
N THR A 67 -22.95 7.75 20.95
CA THR A 67 -24.24 8.31 21.38
C THR A 67 -25.36 7.42 20.90
N ARG A 68 -26.22 6.97 21.82
CA ARG A 68 -27.40 6.17 21.46
C ARG A 68 -28.29 7.02 20.55
N PRO A 69 -28.63 6.56 19.33
CA PRO A 69 -29.62 7.25 18.53
C PRO A 69 -30.96 7.23 19.29
N LEU A 70 -31.62 8.38 19.36
CA LEU A 70 -32.98 8.51 19.88
C LEU A 70 -33.98 7.80 18.97
#